data_AF-A0A1J5DYU0-F1
#
_entry.id   AF-A0A1J5DYU0-F1
#
_cell.length_a   1.000
_cell.length_b   1.000
_cell.length_c   1.000
_cell.angle_alpha   90.00
_cell.angle_beta   90.00
_cell.angle_gamma   90.00
#
_symmetry.space_group_name_H-M   'P 1'
#
loop_
_entity.id
_entity.type
_entity.pdbx_description
1 polymer ?
#
loop_
_entity_poly.entity_id
_entity_poly.type
_entity_poly.pdbx_seq_one_letter_code
_entity_poly.pdbx_strand_id
1 'polypeptide(L)'
;MNIEAKADGLLPREAEAKLAGHLAGCAACAAEDAAILATGPALRALTGIRAMEKAPALDAMWTRVRAGIEESREARRRPSWIARWAWVCAAVALAVVALLFYPAGTDRPPFHPSSFDVAVEEVESEVATVALVDKGEDLPRVIWIIEDAKT
;
A
#
# COMPACT_ATOMS: atom_id res chain seq x y z
N MET A 1 -33.05 43.25 2.77
CA MET A 1 -31.64 43.25 3.19
C MET A 1 -31.58 42.42 4.46
N ASN A 2 -30.72 41.39 4.55
CA ASN A 2 -30.95 40.28 5.49
C ASN A 2 -30.00 40.33 6.70
N ILE A 3 -30.44 40.95 7.80
CA ILE A 3 -29.69 41.06 9.07
C ILE A 3 -29.66 39.70 9.79
N GLU A 4 -30.75 38.92 9.72
CA GLU A 4 -30.85 37.58 10.32
C GLU A 4 -29.81 36.62 9.72
N ALA A 5 -29.69 36.59 8.39
CA ALA A 5 -28.70 35.75 7.72
C ALA A 5 -27.24 36.15 8.04
N LYS A 6 -26.98 37.42 8.39
CA LYS A 6 -25.68 37.84 8.96
C LYS A 6 -25.49 37.26 10.36
N ALA A 7 -26.51 37.33 11.21
CA ALA A 7 -26.44 36.76 12.56
C ALA A 7 -26.22 35.24 12.57
N ASP A 8 -26.79 34.54 11.59
CA ASP A 8 -26.61 33.09 11.40
C ASP A 8 -25.28 32.72 10.71
N GLY A 9 -24.50 33.69 10.25
CA GLY A 9 -23.24 33.45 9.52
C GLY A 9 -23.44 32.85 8.13
N LEU A 10 -24.64 33.01 7.54
CA LEU A 10 -25.02 32.48 6.23
C LEU A 10 -24.79 33.49 5.09
N LEU A 11 -24.42 34.71 5.42
CA LEU A 11 -24.26 35.78 4.44
C LEU A 11 -22.91 35.65 3.71
N PRO A 12 -22.87 35.67 2.36
CA PRO A 12 -21.61 35.74 1.62
C PRO A 12 -20.86 37.04 1.91
N ARG A 13 -19.52 37.00 1.88
CA ARG A 13 -18.64 38.15 2.18
C ARG A 13 -18.99 39.45 1.43
N GLU A 14 -19.36 39.34 0.15
CA GLU A 14 -19.73 40.50 -0.66
C GLU A 14 -21.05 41.14 -0.18
N ALA A 15 -22.00 40.33 0.26
CA ALA A 15 -23.27 40.79 0.82
C ALA A 15 -23.09 41.37 2.23
N GLU A 16 -22.11 40.87 3.01
CA GLU A 16 -21.76 41.44 4.31
C GLU A 16 -21.22 42.86 4.18
N ALA A 17 -20.31 43.10 3.24
CA ALA A 17 -19.76 44.44 3.00
C ALA A 17 -20.86 45.44 2.61
N LYS A 18 -21.79 45.01 1.75
CA LYS A 18 -22.95 45.83 1.35
C LYS A 18 -23.88 46.13 2.52
N LEU A 19 -24.16 45.13 3.36
CA LEU A 19 -24.96 45.28 4.56
C LEU A 19 -24.28 46.23 5.56
N ALA A 20 -22.98 46.08 5.79
CA ALA A 20 -22.21 46.96 6.66
C ALA A 20 -22.27 48.43 6.21
N GLY A 21 -22.16 48.69 4.90
CA GLY A 21 -22.31 50.02 4.33
C GLY A 21 -23.69 50.63 4.61
N HIS A 22 -24.76 49.83 4.53
CA HIS A 22 -26.10 50.30 4.88
C HIS A 22 -26.28 50.54 6.38
N LEU A 23 -25.78 49.64 7.23
CA LEU A 23 -25.87 49.78 8.69
C LEU A 23 -25.17 51.06 9.18
N ALA A 24 -24.11 51.50 8.50
CA ALA A 24 -23.46 52.78 8.78
C ALA A 24 -24.32 54.00 8.45
N GLY A 25 -25.28 53.88 7.51
CA GLY A 25 -26.13 54.97 7.04
C GLY A 25 -27.56 54.96 7.57
N CYS A 26 -28.02 53.85 8.18
CA CYS A 26 -29.40 53.68 8.63
C CYS A 26 -29.46 53.30 10.11
N ALA A 27 -29.78 54.28 10.97
CA ALA A 27 -29.85 54.09 12.42
C ALA A 27 -30.90 53.04 12.85
N ALA A 28 -32.02 52.94 12.13
CA ALA A 28 -33.07 51.95 12.43
C ALA A 28 -32.55 50.51 12.22
N CYS A 29 -31.92 50.25 11.08
CA CYS A 29 -31.35 48.93 10.80
C CYS A 29 -30.13 48.61 11.68
N ALA A 30 -29.34 49.62 12.06
CA ALA A 30 -28.26 49.44 13.02
C ALA A 30 -28.77 49.04 14.41
N ALA A 31 -29.88 49.63 14.87
CA ALA A 31 -30.51 49.25 16.13
C ALA A 31 -31.07 47.82 16.09
N GLU A 32 -31.65 47.41 14.96
CA GLU A 32 -32.13 46.04 14.73
C GLU A 32 -30.99 45.01 14.75
N ASP A 33 -29.89 45.28 14.04
CA ASP A 33 -28.67 44.45 14.07
C ASP A 33 -28.09 44.33 15.49
N ALA A 34 -28.02 45.43 16.22
CA ALA A 34 -27.57 45.44 17.61
C ALA A 34 -28.49 44.62 18.53
N ALA A 35 -29.81 44.72 18.36
CA ALA A 35 -30.78 43.94 19.13
C ALA A 35 -30.64 42.44 18.87
N ILE A 36 -30.48 42.03 17.61
CA ILE A 36 -30.27 40.63 17.22
C ILE A 36 -28.94 40.12 17.80
N LEU A 37 -27.86 40.87 17.68
CA LEU A 37 -26.55 40.47 18.22
C LEU A 37 -26.55 40.35 19.76
N ALA A 38 -27.39 41.13 20.46
CA ALA A 38 -27.54 41.03 21.90
C ALA A 38 -28.24 39.73 22.36
N THR A 39 -29.04 39.09 21.50
CA THR A 39 -29.74 37.84 21.85
C THR A 39 -28.78 36.67 22.04
N GLY A 40 -27.70 36.59 21.24
CA GLY A 40 -26.74 35.49 21.27
C GLY A 40 -26.07 35.27 22.64
N PRO A 41 -25.49 36.30 23.27
CA PRO A 41 -25.00 36.22 24.65
C PRO A 41 -26.07 35.79 25.67
N ALA A 42 -27.29 36.30 25.57
CA ALA A 42 -28.38 35.95 26.49
C ALA A 42 -28.78 34.47 26.35
N LEU A 43 -28.93 33.98 25.12
CA LEU A 43 -29.18 32.56 24.84
C LEU A 43 -28.05 31.68 25.36
N ARG A 44 -26.78 32.07 25.14
CA ARG A 44 -25.63 31.33 25.66
C ARG A 44 -25.63 31.25 27.18
N ALA A 45 -25.93 32.35 27.88
CA ALA A 45 -26.04 32.36 29.33
C ALA A 45 -27.13 31.39 29.83
N LEU A 46 -28.32 31.42 29.20
CA LEU A 46 -29.42 30.51 29.51
C LEU A 46 -29.06 29.04 29.26
N THR A 47 -28.40 28.75 28.14
CA THR A 47 -27.93 27.39 27.85
C THR A 47 -26.85 26.94 28.82
N GLY A 48 -25.99 27.84 29.29
CA GLY A 48 -24.97 27.55 30.30
C GLY A 48 -25.59 27.10 31.62
N ILE A 49 -26.62 27.79 32.09
CA ILE A 49 -27.37 27.42 33.31
C ILE A 49 -27.96 26.01 33.15
N ARG A 50 -28.65 25.74 32.04
CA ARG A 50 -29.22 24.41 31.76
C ARG A 50 -28.15 23.33 31.62
N ALA A 51 -27.00 23.67 31.04
CA ALA A 51 -25.88 22.75 30.93
C ALA A 51 -25.32 22.37 32.31
N MET A 52 -25.24 23.33 33.25
CA MET A 52 -24.83 23.04 34.62
C MET A 52 -25.81 22.10 35.33
N GLU A 53 -27.13 22.27 35.14
CA GLU A 53 -28.15 21.35 35.67
C GLU A 53 -28.02 19.92 35.13
N LYS A 54 -27.47 19.76 33.92
CA LYS A 54 -27.30 18.47 33.24
C LYS A 54 -25.85 18.01 33.17
N ALA A 55 -24.95 18.65 33.92
CA ALA A 55 -23.51 18.46 33.83
C ALA A 55 -23.06 16.98 33.78
N PRO A 56 -23.46 16.09 34.72
CA PRO A 56 -22.96 14.71 34.69
C PRO A 56 -23.39 13.91 33.46
N ALA A 57 -24.59 14.16 32.92
CA ALA A 57 -25.07 13.50 31.71
C ALA A 57 -24.37 14.05 30.45
N LEU A 58 -24.17 15.36 30.40
CA LEU A 58 -23.46 16.03 29.30
C LEU A 58 -21.98 15.66 29.26
N ASP A 59 -21.32 15.54 30.41
CA ASP A 59 -19.91 15.14 30.52
C ASP A 59 -19.70 13.70 30.05
N ALA A 60 -20.59 12.78 30.43
CA ALA A 60 -20.56 11.41 29.95
C ALA A 60 -20.77 11.32 28.42
N MET A 61 -21.73 12.09 27.89
CA MET A 61 -21.94 12.19 26.45
C MET A 61 -20.72 12.78 25.73
N TRP A 62 -20.16 13.88 26.25
CA TRP A 62 -19.01 14.56 25.67
C TRP A 62 -17.76 13.68 25.67
N THR A 63 -17.59 12.86 26.71
CA THR A 63 -16.50 11.87 26.76
C THR A 63 -16.60 10.86 25.61
N ARG A 64 -17.81 10.36 25.31
CA ARG A 64 -18.03 9.47 24.16
C ARG A 64 -17.79 10.17 22.82
N VAL A 65 -18.27 11.42 22.68
CA VAL A 65 -18.03 12.22 21.46
C VAL A 65 -16.53 12.41 21.24
N ARG A 66 -15.78 12.75 22.30
CA ARG A 66 -14.32 12.90 22.23
C ARG A 66 -13.63 11.60 21.85
N ALA A 67 -14.03 10.48 22.44
CA ALA A 67 -13.51 9.17 22.09
C ALA A 67 -13.75 8.84 20.60
N GLY A 68 -14.97 9.09 20.10
CA GLY A 68 -15.30 8.86 18.68
C GLY A 68 -14.55 9.77 17.71
N ILE A 69 -14.28 11.03 18.08
CA ILE A 69 -13.44 11.94 17.28
C ILE A 69 -12.00 11.42 17.21
N GLU A 70 -11.44 10.98 18.33
CA GLU A 70 -10.07 10.46 18.37
C GLU A 70 -9.95 9.16 17.57
N GLU A 71 -10.89 8.22 17.74
CA GLU A 71 -10.96 6.99 16.95
C GLU A 71 -11.06 7.28 15.44
N SER A 72 -11.91 8.23 15.04
CA SER A 72 -12.04 8.66 13.63
C SER A 72 -10.76 9.30 13.10
N ARG A 73 -9.98 9.95 13.97
CA ARG A 73 -8.69 10.55 13.63
C ARG A 73 -7.62 9.48 13.48
N GLU A 74 -7.57 8.50 14.38
CA GLU A 74 -6.69 7.34 14.31
C GLU A 74 -6.96 6.50 13.06
N ALA A 75 -8.24 6.23 12.75
CA ALA A 75 -8.65 5.55 11.53
C ALA A 75 -8.15 6.27 10.27
N ARG A 76 -8.28 7.60 10.21
CA ARG A 76 -7.71 8.42 9.13
C ARG A 76 -6.17 8.43 9.12
N ARG A 77 -5.53 8.27 10.27
CA ARG A 77 -4.06 8.18 10.44
C ARG A 77 -3.49 6.79 10.20
N ARG A 78 -4.23 5.83 9.66
CA ARG A 78 -3.68 4.51 9.24
C ARG A 78 -3.20 4.44 7.77
N PRO A 79 -2.24 5.24 7.25
CA PRO A 79 -1.65 4.98 5.94
C PRO A 79 -0.30 4.23 5.98
N SER A 80 0.21 3.78 7.13
CA SER A 80 1.60 3.28 7.20
C SER A 80 1.76 1.79 6.88
N TRP A 81 0.77 0.94 7.16
CA TRP A 81 0.96 -0.51 6.99
C TRP A 81 1.04 -0.91 5.51
N ILE A 82 0.15 -0.39 4.67
CA ILE A 82 0.16 -0.64 3.21
C ILE A 82 1.41 -0.05 2.56
N ALA A 83 1.79 1.19 2.93
CA ALA A 83 3.01 1.82 2.43
C ALA A 83 4.29 1.06 2.83
N ARG A 84 4.31 0.44 4.02
CA ARG A 84 5.45 -0.35 4.50
C ARG A 84 5.63 -1.66 3.71
N TRP A 85 4.53 -2.29 3.29
CA TRP A 85 4.58 -3.51 2.47
C TRP A 85 4.76 -3.24 0.97
N ALA A 86 4.40 -2.05 0.50
CA ALA A 86 4.60 -1.65 -0.90
C ALA A 86 6.07 -1.74 -1.33
N TRP A 87 7.02 -1.36 -0.47
CA TRP A 87 8.45 -1.49 -0.73
C TRP A 87 8.92 -2.94 -0.86
N VAL A 88 8.33 -3.86 -0.08
CA VAL A 88 8.63 -5.29 -0.18
C VAL A 88 8.14 -5.84 -1.52
N CYS A 89 6.91 -5.51 -1.92
CA CYS A 89 6.39 -5.91 -3.23
C CYS A 89 7.23 -5.35 -4.39
N ALA A 90 7.66 -4.09 -4.29
CA ALA A 90 8.53 -3.47 -5.29
C ALA A 90 9.89 -4.17 -5.38
N ALA A 91 10.52 -4.48 -4.24
CA ALA A 91 11.79 -5.19 -4.21
C ALA A 91 11.68 -6.62 -4.78
N VAL A 92 10.61 -7.34 -4.47
CA VAL A 92 10.34 -8.68 -5.03
C VAL A 92 10.15 -8.61 -6.54
N ALA A 93 9.34 -7.67 -7.03
CA ALA A 93 9.15 -7.48 -8.46
C ALA A 93 10.47 -7.16 -9.17
N LEU A 94 11.31 -6.30 -8.58
CA LEU A 94 12.62 -5.96 -9.12
C LEU A 94 13.56 -7.18 -9.16
N ALA A 95 13.56 -8.02 -8.11
CA ALA A 95 14.36 -9.23 -8.07
C ALA A 95 13.92 -10.25 -9.13
N VAL A 96 12.61 -10.40 -9.35
CA VAL A 96 12.07 -11.27 -10.42
C VAL A 96 12.49 -10.75 -11.79
N VAL A 97 12.39 -9.45 -12.04
CA VAL A 97 12.88 -8.84 -13.29
C VAL A 97 14.38 -9.10 -13.45
N ALA A 98 15.18 -8.86 -12.40
CA ALA A 98 16.61 -9.11 -12.45
C ALA A 98 16.93 -10.58 -12.77
N LEU A 99 16.15 -11.53 -12.25
CA LEU A 99 16.31 -12.96 -12.54
C LEU A 99 15.91 -13.31 -13.98
N LEU A 100 14.79 -12.78 -14.47
CA LEU A 100 14.32 -13.01 -15.85
C LEU A 100 15.31 -12.48 -16.89
N PHE A 101 15.95 -11.34 -16.59
CA PHE A 101 16.94 -10.72 -17.45
C PHE A 101 18.38 -11.03 -17.02
N TYR A 102 18.58 -11.98 -16.09
CA TYR A 102 19.91 -12.40 -15.69
C TYR A 102 20.52 -13.19 -16.85
N PRO A 103 21.64 -12.74 -17.46
CA PRO A 103 22.31 -13.52 -18.47
C PRO A 103 22.94 -14.74 -17.80
N ALA A 104 22.23 -15.88 -17.83
CA ALA A 104 22.84 -17.16 -17.53
C ALA A 104 23.93 -17.39 -18.57
N GLY A 105 25.19 -17.27 -18.14
CA GLY A 105 26.37 -17.21 -19.00
C GLY A 105 26.32 -18.20 -20.16
N THR A 106 26.29 -17.66 -21.38
CA THR A 106 26.44 -18.38 -22.64
C THR A 106 27.89 -18.74 -22.94
N ASP A 107 28.77 -18.74 -21.93
CA ASP A 107 30.22 -18.91 -22.08
C ASP A 107 30.66 -20.38 -22.07
N ARG A 108 29.75 -21.34 -22.26
CA ARG A 108 30.13 -22.74 -22.44
C ARG A 108 30.41 -22.97 -23.93
N PRO A 109 31.68 -23.11 -24.35
CA PRO A 109 31.98 -23.43 -25.74
C PRO A 109 31.36 -24.78 -26.12
N PRO A 110 30.92 -24.97 -27.38
CA PRO A 110 30.38 -26.25 -27.81
C PRO A 110 31.43 -27.35 -27.67
N PHE A 111 31.06 -28.44 -27.00
CA PHE A 111 31.93 -29.60 -26.78
C PHE A 111 32.23 -30.29 -28.12
N HIS A 112 33.49 -30.27 -28.55
CA HIS A 112 33.97 -30.94 -29.77
C HIS A 112 35.13 -31.88 -29.39
N PRO A 113 34.85 -33.14 -29.01
CA PRO A 113 35.91 -34.09 -28.70
C PRO A 113 36.57 -34.56 -30.00
N SER A 114 37.87 -34.27 -30.16
CA SER A 114 38.64 -34.57 -31.38
C SER A 114 39.32 -35.94 -31.39
N SER A 115 39.33 -36.68 -30.28
CA SER A 115 39.84 -38.06 -30.22
C SER A 115 39.38 -38.77 -28.94
N PHE A 116 39.06 -40.06 -29.03
CA PHE A 116 38.85 -40.94 -27.89
C PHE A 116 39.80 -42.14 -28.03
N ASP A 117 40.48 -42.50 -26.94
CA ASP A 117 41.30 -43.71 -26.89
C ASP A 117 40.37 -44.89 -26.59
N VAL A 118 40.21 -45.81 -27.54
CA VAL A 118 39.33 -46.96 -27.41
C VAL A 118 40.19 -48.18 -27.07
N ALA A 119 40.24 -48.54 -25.79
CA ALA A 119 40.83 -49.80 -25.35
C ALA A 119 39.78 -50.92 -25.46
N VAL A 120 39.77 -51.66 -26.58
CA VAL A 120 38.94 -52.86 -26.72
C VAL A 120 39.64 -54.02 -26.02
N GLU A 121 39.22 -54.34 -24.80
CA GLU A 121 39.55 -55.64 -24.20
C GLU A 121 38.53 -56.69 -24.68
N GLU A 122 38.95 -57.55 -25.60
CA GLU A 122 38.17 -58.71 -26.04
C GLU A 122 38.30 -59.82 -24.99
N VAL A 123 37.29 -59.94 -24.12
CA VAL A 123 37.17 -61.09 -23.22
C VAL A 123 36.47 -62.20 -24.00
N GLU A 124 37.20 -63.27 -24.34
CA GLU A 124 36.63 -64.46 -24.99
C GLU A 124 35.51 -65.06 -24.13
N SER A 125 34.27 -64.85 -24.55
CA SER A 125 33.10 -65.56 -24.05
C SER A 125 32.37 -66.14 -25.26
N GLU A 126 32.03 -67.43 -25.23
CA GLU A 126 31.46 -68.17 -26.36
C GLU A 126 30.10 -67.63 -26.89
N VAL A 127 29.53 -66.58 -26.27
CA VAL A 127 28.17 -66.09 -26.54
C VAL A 127 28.08 -64.56 -26.74
N ALA A 128 29.10 -63.76 -26.40
CA ALA A 128 29.04 -62.30 -26.57
C ALA A 128 30.42 -61.63 -26.65
N THR A 129 30.51 -60.55 -27.43
CA THR A 129 31.67 -59.65 -27.46
C THR A 129 31.40 -58.44 -26.58
N VAL A 130 32.27 -58.19 -25.60
CA VAL A 130 32.19 -57.02 -24.72
C VAL A 130 33.25 -56.00 -25.13
N ALA A 131 32.84 -54.78 -25.46
CA ALA A 131 33.74 -53.66 -25.68
C ALA A 131 33.60 -52.66 -24.53
N LEU A 132 34.68 -52.46 -23.78
CA LEU A 132 34.77 -51.43 -22.76
C LEU A 132 35.30 -50.15 -23.40
N VAL A 133 34.55 -49.04 -23.32
CA VAL A 133 35.06 -47.74 -23.76
C VAL A 133 35.28 -46.88 -22.53
N ASP A 134 36.54 -46.79 -22.09
CA ASP A 134 36.94 -45.84 -21.06
C ASP A 134 37.09 -44.45 -21.71
N LYS A 135 36.38 -43.46 -21.15
CA LYS A 135 36.35 -42.08 -21.65
C LYS A 135 37.08 -41.10 -20.71
N GLY A 136 37.87 -41.61 -19.76
CA GLY A 136 38.63 -40.82 -18.80
C GLY A 136 37.94 -40.66 -17.44
N GLU A 137 38.71 -40.25 -16.42
CA GLU A 137 38.30 -40.32 -15.00
C GLU A 137 37.03 -39.53 -14.64
N ASP A 138 36.70 -38.48 -15.41
CA ASP A 138 35.52 -37.62 -15.18
C ASP A 138 34.28 -38.00 -16.01
N LEU A 139 34.33 -39.10 -16.77
CA LEU A 139 33.24 -39.52 -17.64
C LEU A 139 32.72 -40.93 -17.28
N PRO A 140 31.40 -41.17 -17.42
CA PRO A 140 30.83 -42.48 -17.14
C PRO A 140 31.40 -43.52 -18.11
N ARG A 141 31.89 -44.63 -17.56
CA ARG A 141 32.36 -45.78 -18.34
C ARG A 141 31.18 -46.40 -19.08
N VAL A 142 31.32 -46.59 -20.39
CA VAL A 142 30.27 -47.19 -21.23
C VAL A 142 30.70 -48.59 -21.62
N ILE A 143 29.89 -49.58 -21.24
CA ILE A 143 30.10 -50.98 -21.56
C ILE A 143 29.12 -51.35 -22.68
N TRP A 144 29.64 -51.81 -23.82
CA TRP A 144 28.83 -52.35 -24.90
C TRP A 144 28.95 -53.87 -24.87
N ILE A 145 27.80 -54.54 -24.74
CA ILE A 145 27.71 -56.00 -24.82
C ILE A 145 26.96 -56.31 -26.12
N ILE A 146 27.66 -56.93 -27.06
CA ILE A 146 27.07 -57.38 -28.33
C ILE A 146 26.93 -58.90 -28.21
N GLU A 147 25.70 -59.35 -27.97
CA GLU A 147 25.37 -60.77 -27.97
C GLU A 147 25.34 -61.29 -29.41
N ASP A 148 26.03 -62.41 -29.66
CA ASP A 148 25.99 -63.07 -30.96
C ASP A 148 24.65 -63.83 -31.05
N ALA A 149 23.73 -63.34 -31.88
CA ALA A 149 22.43 -63.99 -32.08
C ALA A 149 22.60 -65.27 -32.92
N LYS A 150 23.20 -66.30 -32.33
CA LYS A 150 23.14 -67.67 -32.84
C LYS A 150 21.82 -68.29 -32.37
N THR A 151 20.84 -68.30 -33.26
CA THR A 151 19.70 -69.25 -33.22
C THR A 151 20.17 -70.68 -33.24
#